data_AF-A0A538BJW8-F1
#
_entry.id   AF-A0A538BJW8-F1
#
_cell.length_a   1.000
_cell.length_b   1.000
_cell.length_c   1.000
_cell.angle_alpha   90.00
_cell.angle_beta   90.00
_cell.angle_gamma   90.00
#
_symmetry.space_group_name_H-M   'P 1'
#
loop_
_entity.id
_entity.type
_entity.pdbx_description
1 polymer ?
#
loop_
_entity_poly.entity_id
_entity_poly.type
_entity_poly.pdbx_seq_one_letter_code
_entity_poly.pdbx_strand_id
1 'polypeptide(L)' 'MDGKKVIVTGASRGIGVFIARELASCGADLLLVARSEPELVRLADELRTPANTVAVAA' A
#
# COMPACT_ATOMS: atom_id res chain seq x y z
N MET A 1 -3.54 -9.16 9.88
CA MET A 1 -3.88 -7.71 9.88
C MET A 1 -5.26 -7.48 9.26
N ASP A 2 -6.10 -8.50 9.31
CA ASP A 2 -7.29 -8.63 8.48
C ASP A 2 -8.27 -7.49 8.73
N GLY A 3 -8.57 -6.73 7.68
CA GLY A 3 -9.47 -5.58 7.72
C GLY A 3 -8.97 -4.39 8.55
N LYS A 4 -7.71 -4.39 9.00
CA LYS A 4 -7.09 -3.22 9.63
C LYS A 4 -6.73 -2.21 8.54
N LYS A 5 -7.07 -0.93 8.79
CA LYS A 5 -6.73 0.19 7.91
C LYS A 5 -5.39 0.78 8.32
N VAL A 6 -4.44 0.85 7.40
CA VAL A 6 -3.09 1.34 7.66
C VAL A 6 -2.68 2.37 6.61
N ILE A 7 -2.06 3.45 7.06
CA ILE A 7 -1.48 4.49 6.20
C ILE A 7 0.03 4.27 6.13
N VAL A 8 0.56 4.13 4.92
CA VAL A 8 2.00 4.00 4.69
C VAL A 8 2.50 5.26 4.00
N THR A 9 3.22 6.11 4.75
CA THR A 9 3.89 7.30 4.21
C THR A 9 5.26 6.95 3.64
N GLY A 10 5.66 7.60 2.54
CA GLY A 10 6.90 7.24 1.84
C GLY A 10 6.79 5.90 1.10
N ALA A 11 5.57 5.49 0.72
CA ALA A 11 5.30 4.18 0.11
C ALA A 11 5.85 4.01 -1.31
N SER A 12 6.31 5.08 -1.97
CA SER A 12 6.77 5.00 -3.36
C SER A 12 8.13 4.34 -3.54
N ARG A 13 9.02 4.34 -2.53
CA ARG A 13 10.40 3.83 -2.65
C ARG A 13 10.96 3.33 -1.31
N GLY A 14 12.06 2.60 -1.36
CA GLY A 14 12.81 2.17 -0.16
C GLY A 14 11.97 1.25 0.74
N ILE A 15 12.14 1.40 2.06
CA ILE A 15 11.50 0.50 3.04
C ILE A 15 9.97 0.56 3.03
N GLY A 16 9.39 1.70 2.65
CA GLY A 16 7.93 1.89 2.59
C GLY A 16 7.24 0.90 1.65
N VAL A 17 7.89 0.53 0.54
CA VAL A 17 7.40 -0.47 -0.41
C VAL A 17 7.32 -1.85 0.24
N PHE A 18 8.36 -2.25 0.97
CA PHE A 18 8.43 -3.56 1.64
C PHE A 18 7.43 -3.64 2.80
N ILE A 19 7.29 -2.56 3.57
CA ILE A 19 6.28 -2.48 4.63
C ILE A 19 4.87 -2.61 4.06
N ALA A 20 4.57 -1.91 2.95
CA ALA A 20 3.26 -2.00 2.30
C ALA A 20 2.97 -3.43 1.81
N ARG A 21 3.97 -4.11 1.23
CA ARG A 21 3.86 -5.52 0.80
C ARG A 21 3.52 -6.46 1.94
N GLU A 22 4.24 -6.36 3.06
CA GLU A 22 4.02 -7.22 4.21
C GLU A 22 2.68 -6.96 4.90
N LEU A 23 2.25 -5.70 4.97
CA LEU A 23 0.94 -5.36 5.51
C LEU A 23 -0.20 -5.88 4.62
N ALA A 24 -0.04 -5.76 3.30
CA ALA A 24 -1.00 -6.30 2.33
C ALA A 24 -1.09 -7.83 2.39
N SER A 25 0.04 -8.54 2.48
CA SER A 25 0.05 -10.01 2.61
C SER A 25 -0.65 -10.48 3.89
N CYS A 26 -0.63 -9.64 4.93
CA CYS A 26 -1.36 -9.86 6.17
C CYS A 26 -2.84 -9.43 6.11
N GLY A 27 -3.39 -9.07 4.94
CA GLY A 27 -4.80 -8.72 4.77
C GLY A 27 -5.20 -7.31 5.25
N ALA A 28 -4.24 -6.38 5.37
CA ALA A 28 -4.54 -4.99 5.71
C ALA A 28 -5.11 -4.21 4.51
N ASP A 29 -6.05 -3.32 4.80
CA ASP A 29 -6.45 -2.26 3.89
C ASP A 29 -5.44 -1.11 3.96
N LEU A 30 -4.96 -0.64 2.81
CA LEU A 30 -3.84 0.29 2.75
C LEU A 30 -4.20 1.62 2.07
N LEU A 31 -3.72 2.71 2.65
CA LEU A 31 -3.56 4.00 1.99
C LEU A 31 -2.07 4.28 1.79
N LEU A 32 -1.62 4.29 0.54
CA LEU A 32 -0.23 4.55 0.17
C LEU A 32 -0.05 6.05 -0.09
N VAL A 33 0.91 6.67 0.59
CA VAL A 33 1.11 8.13 0.54
C VAL A 33 2.55 8.47 0.15
N ALA A 34 2.73 9.20 -0.95
CA ALA A 34 4.01 9.74 -1.41
C ALA A 34 3.83 10.64 -2.65
N ARG A 35 4.74 11.57 -2.87
CA ARG A 35 4.71 12.54 -4.00
C ARG A 35 4.70 11.95 -5.42
N SER A 36 4.96 10.66 -5.58
CA SER A 36 5.15 10.01 -6.89
C SER A 36 3.96 9.11 -7.21
N GLU A 37 2.88 9.72 -7.71
CA GLU A 37 1.65 9.00 -8.06
C GLU A 37 1.85 7.77 -8.97
N PRO A 38 2.69 7.81 -10.03
CA PRO A 38 2.88 6.64 -10.89
C PRO A 38 3.45 5.42 -10.15
N GLU A 39 4.38 5.65 -9.21
CA GLU A 39 4.95 4.59 -8.39
C GLU A 39 3.92 4.06 -7.38
N LEU A 40 3.10 4.94 -6.80
CA LEU A 40 2.03 4.54 -5.90
C LEU A 40 0.96 3.70 -6.59
N VAL A 41 0.51 4.09 -7.78
CA VAL A 41 -0.50 3.35 -8.55
C VAL A 41 0.04 1.98 -8.92
N ARG A 42 1.28 1.91 -9.42
CA ARG A 42 1.93 0.63 -9.72
C ARG A 42 2.00 -0.29 -8.51
N LEU A 43 2.39 0.25 -7.34
CA LEU A 43 2.42 -0.53 -6.11
C LEU A 43 1.01 -0.92 -5.66
N ALA A 44 0.02 -0.03 -5.74
CA ALA A 44 -1.35 -0.34 -5.38
C ALA A 44 -1.94 -1.48 -6.22
N ASP A 45 -1.68 -1.48 -7.53
CA ASP A 45 -2.10 -2.55 -8.44
C ASP A 45 -1.42 -3.89 -8.12
N GLU A 46 -0.16 -3.87 -7.69
CA GLU A 46 0.56 -5.07 -7.21
C GLU A 46 -0.05 -5.63 -5.91
N LEU A 47 -0.49 -4.75 -4.99
CA LEU A 47 -0.89 -5.13 -3.63
C LEU A 47 -2.38 -5.49 -3.49
N ARG A 48 -3.21 -5.19 -4.49
CA ARG A 48 -4.65 -5.49 -4.45
C ARG A 48 -4.89 -6.99 -4.55
N THR A 49 -5.67 -7.49 -3.61
CA THR A 49 -6.17 -8.87 -3.60
C THR A 49 -7.66 -8.86 -3.28
N PRO A 50 -8.39 -9.98 -3.45
CA PRO A 50 -9.77 -10.06 -3.01
C PRO A 50 -9.97 -9.86 -1.49
N ALA A 51 -8.90 -9.97 -0.69
CA ALA A 51 -8.95 -9.89 0.76
C ALA A 51 -8.66 -8.49 1.32
N ASN A 52 -8.27 -7.51 0.48
CA ASN A 52 -7.95 -6.16 0.93
C ASN A 52 -8.28 -5.07 -0.09
N THR A 53 -8.34 -3.83 0.39
CA THR A 53 -8.46 -2.62 -0.42
C THR A 53 -7.16 -1.83 -0.37
N VAL A 54 -6.73 -1.29 -1.52
CA VAL A 54 -5.56 -0.41 -1.59
C VAL A 54 -5.91 0.87 -2.34
N ALA A 55 -5.69 2.01 -1.68
CA ALA A 55 -5.90 3.37 -2.21
C ALA A 55 -4.58 4.15 -2.20
N VAL A 56 -4.52 5.24 -2.98
CA VAL A 56 -3.34 6.09 -3.13
C VAL A 56 -3.68 7.55 -2.84
N ALA A 57 -2.72 8.29 -2.27
CA ALA A 57 -2.76 9.74 -2.15
C ALA A 57 -1.36 10.31 -2.44
N ALA A 58 -1.24 11.09 -3.51
CA ALA A 58 0.04 11.66 -3.95
C ALA A 58 0.38 12.98 -3.25
#